data_AF-A0A1F9M579-F1
#
_entry.id   AF-A0A1F9M579-F1
#
_cell.length_a   1.000
_cell.length_b   1.000
_cell.length_c   1.000
_cell.angle_alpha   90.00
_cell.angle_beta   90.00
_cell.angle_gamma   90.00
#
_symmetry.space_group_name_H-M   'P 1'
#
loop_
_entity.id
_entity.type
_entity.pdbx_description
1 polymer ?
#
loop_
_entity_poly.entity_id
_entity_poly.type
_entity_poly.pdbx_seq_one_letter_code
_entity_poly.pdbx_strand_id
1 'polypeptide(L)' 'MSFSCKNYDYNDDKCLMLKQDCIPGRPGCVLEGRVTLSEALTDRIKALEQKKKQTANEK' A
#
# COMPACT_ATOMS: atom_id res chain seq x y z
N MET A 1 -19.34 8.94 0.23
CA MET A 1 -18.63 8.83 -1.07
C MET A 1 -17.77 7.57 -1.01
N SER A 2 -18.05 6.58 -1.87
CA SER A 2 -17.22 5.38 -2.03
C SER A 2 -16.05 5.71 -2.96
N PHE A 3 -14.81 5.57 -2.49
CA PHE A 3 -13.63 5.75 -3.31
C PHE A 3 -13.35 4.47 -4.09
N SER A 4 -13.55 4.50 -5.41
CA SER A 4 -13.20 3.39 -6.31
C SER A 4 -11.83 3.66 -6.95
N CYS A 5 -10.81 2.93 -6.50
CA CYS A 5 -9.47 3.03 -7.07
C CYS A 5 -9.36 2.16 -8.33
N LYS A 6 -8.99 2.74 -9.48
CA LYS A 6 -8.74 1.98 -10.73
C LYS A 6 -7.61 0.95 -10.62
N ASN A 7 -6.73 1.13 -9.64
CA ASN A 7 -5.58 0.27 -9.41
C ASN A 7 -5.86 -0.83 -8.38
N TYR A 8 -7.06 -0.89 -7.79
CA TYR A 8 -7.42 -1.92 -6.81
C TYR A 8 -7.90 -3.17 -7.52
N ASP A 9 -7.26 -4.30 -7.22
CA ASP A 9 -7.67 -5.62 -7.67
C ASP A 9 -8.61 -6.23 -6.62
N TYR A 10 -9.88 -6.42 -7.00
CA TYR A 10 -10.91 -7.00 -6.15
C TYR A 10 -10.75 -8.52 -5.95
N ASN A 11 -9.93 -9.19 -6.75
CA ASN A 11 -9.74 -10.64 -6.65
C ASN A 11 -8.68 -10.99 -5.61
N ASP A 12 -7.64 -10.18 -5.52
CA ASP A 12 -6.43 -10.49 -4.76
C ASP A 12 -6.11 -9.44 -3.68
N ASP A 13 -6.98 -8.43 -3.51
CA ASP A 13 -6.82 -7.30 -2.57
C ASP A 13 -5.49 -6.54 -2.73
N LYS A 14 -4.93 -6.56 -3.94
CA LYS A 14 -3.66 -5.92 -4.29
C LYS A 14 -3.85 -4.66 -5.10
N CYS A 15 -2.87 -3.78 -4.98
CA CYS A 15 -2.72 -2.63 -5.84
C CYS A 15 -1.95 -3.04 -7.09
N LEU A 16 -2.59 -3.01 -8.26
CA LEU A 16 -1.99 -3.30 -9.56
C LEU A 16 -0.83 -2.35 -9.90
N MET A 17 -0.91 -1.10 -9.43
CA MET A 17 0.13 -0.09 -9.64
C MET A 17 1.39 -0.38 -8.84
N LEU A 18 1.24 -0.81 -7.59
CA LEU A 18 2.37 -1.08 -6.68
C LEU A 18 2.77 -2.57 -6.65
N LYS A 19 1.94 -3.44 -7.24
CA LYS A 19 2.05 -4.90 -7.25
C LYS A 19 2.25 -5.48 -5.85
N GLN A 20 1.42 -5.04 -4.90
CA GLN A 20 1.45 -5.42 -3.49
C GLN A 20 0.14 -5.10 -2.80
N ASP A 21 -0.01 -5.42 -1.51
CA ASP A 21 -1.20 -5.13 -0.71
C ASP A 21 -1.72 -3.71 -0.93
N CYS A 22 -3.01 -3.60 -1.23
CA CYS A 22 -3.64 -2.31 -1.46
C CYS A 22 -3.97 -1.61 -0.14
N ILE A 23 -3.04 -0.78 0.33
CA ILE A 23 -3.25 0.02 1.55
C ILE A 23 -3.47 1.49 1.16
N PRO A 24 -4.65 2.08 1.47
CA PRO A 24 -4.92 3.49 1.20
C PRO A 24 -3.86 4.38 1.86
N GLY A 25 -3.38 5.39 1.15
CA GLY A 25 -2.42 6.37 1.67
C GLY A 25 -1.00 5.85 1.90
N ARG A 26 -0.67 4.59 1.54
CA ARG A 26 0.72 4.12 1.59
C ARG A 26 1.61 4.93 0.64
N PRO A 27 2.94 4.96 0.89
CA PRO A 27 3.87 5.59 -0.03
C PRO A 27 3.72 5.06 -1.47
N GLY A 28 3.53 5.95 -2.44
CA GLY A 28 3.25 5.63 -3.85
C GLY A 28 1.77 5.36 -4.18
N CYS A 29 0.86 5.43 -3.20
CA CYS A 29 -0.58 5.39 -3.46
C CYS A 29 -1.06 6.73 -4.02
N VAL A 30 -2.08 6.71 -4.88
CA VAL A 30 -2.74 7.94 -5.40
C VAL A 30 -3.41 8.79 -4.31
N LEU A 31 -3.57 8.21 -3.11
CA LEU A 31 -4.10 8.86 -1.92
C LEU A 31 -3.01 9.32 -0.95
N GLU A 32 -1.72 9.14 -1.27
CA GLU A 32 -0.63 9.65 -0.46
C GLU A 32 -0.82 11.16 -0.19
N GLY A 33 -0.81 11.55 1.09
CA GLY A 33 -1.05 12.93 1.53
C GLY A 33 -2.50 13.43 1.40
N ARG A 34 -3.42 12.63 0.84
CA ARG A 34 -4.85 12.98 0.71
C ARG A 34 -5.74 12.31 1.74
N VAL A 35 -5.25 11.27 2.41
CA VAL A 35 -5.96 10.58 3.48
C VAL A 35 -5.13 10.57 4.75
N THR A 36 -5.82 10.74 5.88
CA THR A 36 -5.21 10.60 7.20
C THR A 36 -5.17 9.12 7.56
N LEU A 37 -3.97 8.60 7.78
CA LEU A 37 -3.78 7.23 8.25
C LEU A 37 -3.64 7.23 9.77
N SER A 38 -4.29 6.26 10.42
CA SER A 38 -4.04 6.00 11.83
C SER A 38 -2.59 5.52 12.03
N GLU A 39 -2.05 5.76 13.21
CA GLU A 39 -0.68 5.42 13.57
C GLU A 39 -0.40 3.92 13.39
N ALA A 40 -1.33 3.06 13.82
CA ALA A 40 -1.26 1.61 13.63
C ALA A 40 -1.20 1.18 12.15
N LEU A 41 -1.91 1.88 11.26
CA LEU A 41 -1.88 1.56 9.82
C LEU A 41 -0.54 1.99 9.20
N THR A 42 -0.04 3.15 9.63
CA THR A 42 1.26 3.68 9.20
C THR A 42 2.39 2.75 9.60
N ASP A 43 2.37 2.23 10.83
CA ASP A 43 3.37 1.28 11.31
C ASP A 43 3.35 -0.04 10.50
N ARG A 44 2.15 -0.58 10.24
CA ARG A 44 1.98 -1.77 9.38
C ARG A 44 2.55 -1.54 7.98
N ILE A 45 2.30 -0.39 7.37
CA ILE A 45 2.86 -0.04 6.05
C ILE A 45 4.39 -0.01 6.11
N LYS A 46 4.98 0.65 7.13
CA LYS A 46 6.44 0.69 7.30
C LYS A 46 7.03 -0.71 7.45
N ALA A 47 6.42 -1.58 8.23
CA ALA A 47 6.87 -2.96 8.40
C ALA A 47 6.83 -3.77 7.08
N LEU A 48 5.78 -3.59 6.28
CA LEU A 48 5.67 -4.25 4.96
C LEU A 48 6.72 -3.74 3.97
N GLU A 49 6.98 -2.44 3.95
CA GLU A 49 8.03 -1.83 3.13
C GLU A 49 9.44 -2.29 3.54
N GLN A 50 9.69 -2.41 4.85
CA GLN A 50 10.95 -2.93 5.38
C GLN A 50 11.17 -4.40 5.00
N LYS A 51 10.14 -5.25 5.12
CA LYS A 51 10.21 -6.66 4.69
C LYS A 51 10.54 -6.79 3.21
N LYS A 52 9.94 -5.96 2.34
CA LYS A 52 10.24 -5.96 0.90
C LYS A 52 11.68 -5.59 0.57
N LYS A 53 12.26 -4.61 1.29
CA LYS A 53 13.68 -4.24 1.10
C LYS A 53 14.63 -5.39 1.43
N GLN A 54 14.28 -6.25 2.39
CA GLN A 54 15.09 -7.42 2.73
C GLN A 54 15.00 -8.52 1.65
N THR A 55 13.82 -8.77 1.07
CA THR A 55 13.67 -9.80 0.02
C THR A 55 14.22 -9.38 -1.33
N ALA A 56 14.31 -8.07 -1.61
CA ALA A 56 14.86 -7.54 -2.85
C ALA A 56 16.41 -7.52 -2.89
N ASN A 57 17.08 -7.74 -1.75
CA ASN A 57 18.55 -7.67 -1.64
C ASN A 57 19.22 -9.06 -1.56
N GLU A 58 18.46 -10.14 -1.82
CA GLU A 58 18.97 -11.51 -1.89
C GLU A 58 18.79 -12.09 -3.31
N LYS A 59 19.29 -11.36 -4.32
CA LYS A 59 19.46 -11.89 -5.66
C LYS A 59 20.76 -11.41 -6.30
#